data_AF-A0A2V2EP82-F1
#
_entry.id   AF-A0A2V2EP82-F1
#
_cell.length_a   1.000
_cell.length_b   1.000
_cell.length_c   1.000
_cell.angle_alpha   90.00
_cell.angle_beta   90.00
_cell.angle_gamma   90.00
#
_symmetry.space_group_name_H-M   'P 1'
#
loop_
_entity.id
_entity.type
_entity.pdbx_description
1 polymer ?
#
loop_
_entity_poly.entity_id
_entity_poly.type
_entity_poly.pdbx_seq_one_letter_code
_entity_poly.pdbx_strand_id
1 'polypeptide(L)'
;MKGLLTDILLVFCLVAVLAAVAILPSVAEPKTNAVLQEKETEFSFDGTFDVIVQGDIVSAPGRYTFEYGATYGALFSVAGVQEIPSGFDCNARVCMTDAVLIDGEYVLYLIL
;
A
#
# COMPACT_ATOMS: atom_id res chain seq x y z
N MET A 1 -21.83 -60.25 33.11
CA MET A 1 -21.83 -60.19 31.63
C MET A 1 -22.62 -59.01 31.05
N LYS A 2 -23.74 -58.57 31.66
CA LYS A 2 -24.54 -57.45 31.14
C LYS A 2 -23.84 -56.08 31.19
N GLY A 3 -23.11 -55.76 32.26
CA GLY A 3 -22.38 -54.48 32.39
C GLY A 3 -21.22 -54.31 31.39
N LEU A 4 -20.45 -55.38 31.16
CA LEU A 4 -19.32 -55.38 30.21
C LEU A 4 -19.76 -55.01 28.78
N LEU A 5 -20.92 -55.50 28.33
CA LEU A 5 -21.44 -55.20 26.99
C LEU A 5 -21.88 -53.73 26.86
N THR A 6 -22.49 -53.17 27.90
CA THR A 6 -22.89 -51.76 27.93
C THR A 6 -21.69 -50.84 27.94
N ASP A 7 -20.64 -51.20 28.67
CA ASP A 7 -19.39 -50.42 28.75
C ASP A 7 -18.64 -50.43 27.41
N ILE A 8 -18.56 -51.59 26.74
CA ILE A 8 -17.97 -51.71 25.40
C ILE A 8 -18.76 -50.87 24.38
N LEU A 9 -20.09 -50.89 24.45
CA LEU A 9 -20.95 -50.09 23.56
C LEU A 9 -20.73 -48.59 23.77
N LEU A 10 -20.62 -48.14 25.03
CA LEU A 10 -20.35 -46.74 25.37
C LEU A 10 -19.00 -46.28 24.84
N VAL A 11 -17.96 -47.10 24.99
CA VAL A 11 -16.63 -46.79 24.44
C VAL A 11 -16.67 -46.69 22.92
N PHE A 12 -17.38 -47.59 22.25
CA PHE A 12 -17.51 -47.56 20.78
C PHE A 12 -18.26 -46.31 20.29
N CYS A 13 -19.34 -45.93 20.98
CA CYS A 13 -20.05 -44.68 20.71
C CYS A 13 -19.17 -43.46 20.90
N LEU A 14 -18.36 -43.42 21.97
CA LEU A 14 -17.44 -42.32 22.23
C LEU A 14 -16.38 -42.18 21.13
N VAL A 15 -15.80 -43.31 20.69
CA VAL A 15 -14.82 -43.34 19.60
C VAL A 15 -15.45 -42.88 18.28
N ALA A 16 -16.69 -43.29 17.98
CA ALA A 16 -17.41 -42.86 16.79
C ALA A 16 -17.68 -41.34 16.77
N VAL A 17 -18.04 -40.76 17.92
CA VAL A 17 -18.24 -39.30 18.05
C VAL A 17 -16.92 -38.55 17.87
N LEU A 18 -15.83 -39.02 18.50
CA LEU A 18 -14.50 -38.41 18.34
C LEU A 18 -14.02 -38.45 16.89
N ALA A 19 -14.24 -39.57 16.20
CA ALA A 19 -13.94 -39.71 14.78
C ALA A 19 -14.76 -38.74 13.92
N ALA A 20 -16.07 -38.59 14.19
CA ALA A 20 -16.92 -37.65 13.46
C ALA A 20 -16.47 -36.19 13.63
N VAL A 21 -16.08 -35.79 14.85
CA VAL A 21 -15.60 -34.42 15.14
C VAL A 21 -14.26 -34.13 14.46
N ALA A 22 -13.37 -35.12 14.36
CA ALA A 22 -12.06 -34.95 13.73
C ALA A 22 -12.13 -34.65 12.22
N ILE A 23 -13.24 -35.00 11.55
CA ILE A 23 -13.42 -34.82 10.09
C ILE A 23 -14.10 -33.48 9.78
N LEU A 24 -14.74 -32.82 10.76
CA LEU A 24 -15.37 -31.51 10.55
C LEU A 24 -14.46 -30.43 9.92
N PRO A 25 -13.15 -30.33 10.25
CA PRO A 25 -12.27 -29.35 9.63
C PRO A 25 -12.07 -29.55 8.13
N SER A 26 -12.17 -30.79 7.62
CA SER A 26 -12.00 -31.09 6.19
C SER A 26 -13.29 -30.92 5.38
N VAL A 27 -14.44 -30.83 6.05
CA VAL A 27 -15.76 -30.57 5.43
C VAL A 27 -16.19 -29.11 5.64
N ALA A 28 -15.50 -28.38 6.51
CA ALA A 28 -15.69 -26.94 6.65
C ALA A 28 -15.36 -26.26 5.32
N GLU A 29 -16.32 -25.51 4.78
CA GLU A 29 -16.07 -24.68 3.61
C GLU A 29 -14.85 -23.77 3.88
N PRO A 30 -13.95 -23.60 2.90
CA PRO A 30 -12.88 -22.62 3.03
C PRO A 30 -13.50 -21.29 3.42
N LYS A 31 -12.99 -20.63 4.46
CA LYS A 31 -13.47 -19.29 4.81
C LYS A 31 -13.19 -18.36 3.62
N THR A 32 -14.20 -18.13 2.80
CA THR A 32 -14.21 -17.23 1.65
C THR A 32 -14.23 -15.77 2.07
N ASN A 33 -13.57 -15.43 3.17
CA ASN A 33 -13.35 -14.04 3.50
C ASN A 33 -12.27 -13.56 2.53
N ALA A 34 -12.66 -12.73 1.57
CA ALA A 34 -11.74 -12.09 0.66
C ALA A 34 -10.58 -11.48 1.48
N VAL A 35 -9.35 -11.91 1.18
CA VAL A 35 -8.12 -11.46 1.86
C VAL A 35 -7.78 -9.99 1.48
N LEU A 36 -8.56 -9.40 0.59
CA LEU A 36 -8.57 -7.96 0.33
C LEU A 36 -9.31 -7.24 1.46
N GLN A 37 -8.56 -6.84 2.48
CA GLN A 37 -8.97 -5.76 3.36
C GLN A 37 -8.56 -4.45 2.69
N GLU A 38 -9.52 -3.75 2.09
CA GLU A 38 -9.34 -2.35 1.72
C GLU A 38 -9.12 -1.56 3.01
N LYS A 39 -7.86 -1.22 3.27
CA LYS A 39 -7.50 -0.33 4.37
C LYS A 39 -7.55 1.09 3.86
N GLU A 40 -8.72 1.72 3.96
CA GLU A 40 -8.83 3.17 3.81
C GLU A 40 -7.96 3.83 4.89
N THR A 41 -6.92 4.52 4.45
CA THR A 41 -6.04 5.32 5.32
C THR A 41 -6.21 6.76 4.90
N GLU A 42 -6.74 7.58 5.80
CA GLU A 42 -6.76 9.03 5.62
C GLU A 42 -5.38 9.59 5.97
N PHE A 43 -4.78 10.34 5.05
CA PHE A 43 -3.54 11.06 5.27
C PHE A 43 -3.87 12.54 5.47
N SER A 44 -3.37 13.13 6.56
CA SER A 44 -3.45 14.57 6.76
C SER A 44 -2.52 15.27 5.76
N PHE A 45 -3.09 16.05 4.84
CA PHE A 45 -2.32 16.88 3.91
C PHE A 45 -2.11 18.28 4.50
N ASP A 46 -0.87 18.66 4.72
CA ASP A 46 -0.49 19.94 5.33
C ASP A 46 -0.45 21.10 4.33
N GLY A 47 -0.77 20.83 3.06
CA GLY A 47 -0.75 21.82 1.99
C GLY A 47 0.61 21.93 1.29
N THR A 48 1.58 21.08 1.62
CA THR A 48 2.89 21.06 0.98
C THR A 48 3.21 19.69 0.37
N PHE A 49 4.19 19.65 -0.52
CA PHE A 49 4.67 18.42 -1.10
C PHE A 49 6.15 18.49 -1.42
N ASP A 50 6.78 17.33 -1.40
CA ASP A 50 8.19 17.21 -1.71
C ASP A 50 8.41 16.74 -3.14
N VAL A 51 9.45 17.31 -3.73
CA VAL A 51 9.93 16.97 -5.06
C VAL A 51 11.43 16.70 -4.98
N ILE A 52 11.86 15.56 -5.49
CA ILE A 52 13.26 15.29 -5.77
C ILE A 52 13.52 15.60 -7.24
N VAL A 53 14.46 16.51 -7.48
CA VAL A 53 14.87 16.93 -8.82
C VAL A 53 16.31 16.47 -9.05
N GLN A 54 16.54 15.78 -10.16
CA GLN A 54 17.86 15.31 -10.58
C GLN A 54 18.00 15.41 -12.11
N GLY A 55 19.23 15.35 -12.61
CA GLY A 55 19.52 15.23 -14.03
C GLY A 55 20.58 16.21 -14.52
N ASP A 56 20.95 16.11 -15.79
CA ASP A 56 22.16 16.74 -16.34
C ASP A 56 21.98 18.26 -16.56
N ILE A 57 20.74 18.71 -16.76
CA ILE A 57 20.43 20.13 -16.98
C ILE A 57 20.09 20.89 -15.69
N VAL A 58 20.17 20.20 -14.55
CA VAL A 58 19.84 20.70 -13.21
C VAL A 58 21.12 21.14 -12.50
N SER A 59 21.26 22.43 -12.22
CA SER A 59 22.45 22.94 -11.52
C SER A 59 22.43 22.69 -10.01
N ALA A 60 21.24 22.55 -9.41
CA ALA A 60 21.05 22.18 -8.02
C ALA A 60 20.13 20.95 -7.92
N PRO A 61 20.66 19.73 -8.01
CA PRO A 61 19.87 18.54 -7.73
C PRO A 61 19.63 18.40 -6.23
N GLY A 62 18.43 17.94 -5.84
CA GLY A 62 18.08 17.85 -4.43
C GLY A 62 16.60 17.59 -4.17
N ARG A 63 16.26 17.57 -2.88
CA ARG A 63 14.88 17.50 -2.39
C ARG A 63 14.39 18.90 -2.03
N TYR A 64 13.19 19.22 -2.49
CA TYR A 64 12.57 20.53 -2.35
C TYR A 64 11.14 20.40 -1.88
N THR A 65 10.74 21.25 -0.95
CA THR A 65 9.36 21.33 -0.45
C THR A 65 8.65 22.52 -1.10
N PHE A 66 7.47 22.29 -1.67
CA PHE A 66 6.65 23.30 -2.32
C PHE A 66 5.23 23.32 -1.75
N GLU A 67 4.60 24.49 -1.78
CA GLU A 67 3.17 24.62 -1.50
C GLU A 67 2.33 24.02 -2.62
N TYR A 68 1.21 23.40 -2.25
CA TYR A 68 0.23 22.87 -3.20
C TYR A 68 -0.24 23.94 -4.17
N GLY A 69 -0.12 23.65 -5.47
CA GLY A 69 -0.43 24.60 -6.54
C GLY A 69 0.77 25.40 -7.05
N ALA A 70 1.98 25.17 -6.54
CA ALA A 70 3.21 25.65 -7.16
C ALA A 70 3.30 25.23 -8.63
N THR A 71 3.96 26.06 -9.45
CA THR A 71 4.13 25.82 -10.88
C THR A 71 5.47 25.17 -11.21
N TYR A 72 5.54 24.51 -12.37
CA TYR A 72 6.82 23.98 -12.87
C TYR A 72 7.89 25.07 -13.02
N GLY A 73 7.50 26.30 -13.37
CA GLY A 73 8.43 27.43 -13.45
C GLY A 73 9.08 27.77 -12.11
N ALA A 74 8.31 27.75 -11.01
CA ALA A 74 8.86 27.96 -9.67
C ALA A 74 9.84 26.83 -9.29
N LEU A 75 9.47 25.59 -9.60
CA LEU A 75 10.30 24.41 -9.34
C LEU A 75 11.62 24.46 -10.12
N PHE A 76 11.56 24.70 -11.43
CA PHE A 76 12.72 24.78 -12.31
C PHE A 76 13.65 25.95 -11.95
N SER A 77 13.09 27.07 -11.50
CA SER A 77 13.86 28.21 -11.00
C SER A 77 14.69 27.83 -9.77
N VAL A 78 14.09 27.15 -8.79
CA VAL A 78 14.76 26.74 -7.55
C VAL A 78 15.79 25.64 -7.78
N ALA A 79 15.49 24.67 -8.65
CA ALA A 79 16.42 23.62 -9.04
C ALA A 79 17.52 24.10 -10.03
N GLY A 80 17.40 25.34 -10.51
CA GLY A 80 18.35 25.95 -11.43
C GLY A 80 18.46 25.18 -12.75
N VAL A 81 17.31 24.84 -13.33
CA VAL A 81 17.19 24.20 -14.65
C VAL A 81 17.54 25.22 -15.73
N GLN A 82 18.57 24.93 -16.52
CA GLN A 82 19.10 25.88 -17.51
C GLN A 82 18.25 25.94 -18.78
N GLU A 83 17.71 24.79 -19.20
CA GLU A 83 16.86 24.66 -20.40
C GLU A 83 15.58 23.93 -19.99
N ILE A 84 14.43 24.55 -20.28
CA ILE A 84 13.13 23.93 -19.94
C ILE A 84 12.89 22.76 -20.90
N PRO A 85 12.72 21.52 -20.40
CA PRO A 85 12.51 20.38 -21.29
C PRO A 85 11.22 20.54 -22.11
N SER A 86 11.25 20.03 -23.34
CA SER A 86 10.10 20.06 -24.23
C SER A 86 8.90 19.31 -23.61
N GLY A 87 7.73 19.95 -23.59
CA GLY A 87 6.50 19.37 -23.04
C GLY A 87 6.13 19.87 -21.65
N PHE A 88 6.99 20.66 -20.99
CA PHE A 88 6.63 21.35 -19.75
C PHE A 88 6.10 22.76 -20.02
N ASP A 89 4.97 23.09 -19.41
CA ASP A 89 4.47 24.46 -19.30
C ASP A 89 4.86 25.03 -17.92
N CYS A 90 5.69 26.08 -17.92
CA CYS A 90 6.16 26.71 -16.69
C CYS A 90 5.07 27.40 -15.87
N ASN A 91 3.92 27.70 -16.48
CA ASN A 91 2.76 28.25 -15.77
C ASN A 91 1.80 27.17 -15.26
N ALA A 92 1.95 25.93 -15.73
CA ALA A 92 1.16 24.81 -15.26
C ALA A 92 1.56 24.43 -13.84
N ARG A 93 0.57 23.99 -13.08
CA ARG A 93 0.76 23.45 -11.74
C ARG A 93 1.50 22.12 -11.81
N VAL A 94 2.34 21.87 -10.82
CA VAL A 94 2.97 20.55 -10.66
C VAL A 94 1.89 19.52 -10.35
N CYS A 95 1.83 18.45 -11.15
CA CYS A 95 0.82 17.41 -11.00
C CYS A 95 1.31 16.32 -10.04
N MET A 96 0.44 15.87 -9.14
CA MET A 96 0.76 14.83 -8.15
C MET A 96 0.43 13.41 -8.61
N THR A 97 -0.04 13.24 -9.85
CA THR A 97 -0.51 11.94 -10.37
C THR A 97 0.56 10.86 -10.39
N ASP A 98 1.83 11.24 -10.44
CA ASP A 98 2.96 10.33 -10.54
C ASP A 98 3.82 10.32 -9.26
N ALA A 99 3.28 10.77 -8.14
CA ALA A 99 3.99 10.75 -6.86
C ALA A 99 4.33 9.31 -6.45
N VAL A 100 5.60 9.09 -6.08
CA VAL A 100 6.12 7.80 -5.64
C VAL A 100 6.33 7.80 -4.13
N LEU A 101 6.09 6.67 -3.49
CA LEU A 101 6.34 6.51 -2.05
C LEU A 101 7.83 6.20 -1.83
N ILE A 102 8.57 7.12 -1.21
CA ILE A 102 9.98 6.98 -0.86
C ILE A 102 10.10 7.17 0.66
N ASP A 103 10.66 6.17 1.35
CA ASP A 103 10.88 6.20 2.81
C ASP A 103 9.63 6.53 3.66
N GLY A 104 8.44 6.22 3.14
CA GLY A 104 7.16 6.48 3.82
C GLY A 104 6.53 7.83 3.50
N GLU A 105 7.12 8.62 2.61
CA GLU A 105 6.62 9.93 2.17
C GLU A 105 6.31 9.89 0.67
N TYR A 106 5.19 10.48 0.26
CA TYR A 106 4.87 10.64 -1.16
C TYR A 106 5.67 11.81 -1.73
N VAL A 107 6.52 11.52 -2.71
CA VAL A 107 7.46 12.48 -3.30
C VAL A 107 7.34 12.43 -4.82
N LEU A 108 7.38 13.59 -5.47
CA LEU A 108 7.49 13.65 -6.92
C LEU A 108 8.95 13.51 -7.35
N TYR A 109 9.22 12.62 -8.31
CA TYR A 109 10.57 12.39 -8.80
C TYR A 109 10.71 12.91 -10.24
N LEU A 110 11.50 13.97 -10.43
CA LEU A 110 11.74 14.58 -11.73
C LEU A 110 13.20 14.32 -12.16
N ILE A 111 13.35 13.66 -13.31
CA ILE A 111 14.63 13.49 -14.01
C ILE A 111 14.60 14.39 -15.23
N LEU A 112 15.50 15.38 -15.27
CA LEU A 112 15.51 16.46 -16.27
C LEU A 112 16.81 16.49 -17.06
#